data_AF-A0A086BNT4-F1
#
_entry.id   AF-A0A086BNT4-F1
#
_cell.length_a   1.000
_cell.length_b   1.000
_cell.length_c   1.000
_cell.angle_alpha   90.00
_cell.angle_beta   90.00
_cell.angle_gamma   90.00
#
_symmetry.space_group_name_H-M   'P 1'
#
loop_
_entity.id
_entity.type
_entity.pdbx_description
1 polymer ?
#
loop_
_entity_poly.entity_id
_entity_poly.type
_entity_poly.pdbx_seq_one_letter_code
_entity_poly.pdbx_strand_id
1 'polypeptide(L)'
;MTHSQANLISAKMDSRCHHRNDVVGRASEGDTPRFADITTMGVGGRIARFVQPQDTRGFIDAVRAADGEGRALCIIGGGSNLLADDGDFPGVVVRDARREIVVEDASIRRREPAEADGPGGAAVCEGIADSAGVVRQTGSDAAGVAVKSQGAKYRDGAQCGRCGKDMVLLSATAGTNWDDFVLYCTQRGFSGVQGLSGIPGTVGASVVQNIGAYGQEVADCVDSVDVWDRLTSREIRLSRGDCEFGYRTSLLKASMYRAPGVPADRFFPTPRFVVLSVRFRLLKASDCTVTSGQLASVLGVGTGDSMPGSAVRAAVIAVRARKGMLEDPYRYDGRWMAGTRRLENIEAAKSQLDRELQDSSESPKLNAGAPHAERARILALKADRHSCGSFFMNPILTEEQARHLPADAPRYPVDVGVSSPLAPGHDASPLRERPEGSSVVKTSAAWLIDHAGFHKGFVLADGSGRAGLSDVHTLALTNRGGASSDDVLRLAQAIKRGVLDSFGVVLVPEPVVLGSTIG
;
A
#
# COMPACT_ATOMS: atom_id res chain seq x y z
N MET A 1 -36.15 -66.20 42.38
CA MET A 1 -34.92 -66.69 41.72
C MET A 1 -33.89 -65.58 41.82
N THR A 2 -33.22 -65.52 42.98
CA THR A 2 -31.74 -65.67 43.16
C THR A 2 -30.98 -64.41 42.70
N HIS A 3 -30.72 -63.44 43.58
CA HIS A 3 -29.59 -63.34 44.53
C HIS A 3 -28.20 -63.23 43.90
N SER A 4 -27.48 -62.19 44.38
CA SER A 4 -26.02 -62.12 44.60
C SER A 4 -25.18 -61.79 43.35
N GLN A 5 -24.66 -60.56 43.23
CA GLN A 5 -23.34 -60.10 43.75
C GLN A 5 -22.15 -60.71 42.98
N ALA A 6 -21.04 -60.02 42.71
CA ALA A 6 -20.62 -58.66 42.95
C ALA A 6 -19.32 -58.38 42.18
N ASN A 7 -19.14 -57.10 41.82
CA ASN A 7 -17.96 -56.26 42.03
C ASN A 7 -16.58 -56.51 41.35
N LEU A 8 -16.04 -55.34 40.93
CA LEU A 8 -14.68 -54.80 41.12
C LEU A 8 -13.62 -55.08 40.02
N ILE A 9 -13.35 -54.11 39.13
CA ILE A 9 -12.31 -53.03 39.25
C ILE A 9 -11.91 -52.40 37.89
N SER A 10 -11.82 -51.05 37.89
CA SER A 10 -11.07 -50.12 37.00
C SER A 10 -11.46 -49.99 35.52
N ALA A 11 -11.37 -48.82 34.86
CA ALA A 11 -11.09 -47.44 35.25
C ALA A 11 -11.43 -46.52 34.05
N LYS A 12 -11.74 -45.26 34.36
CA LYS A 12 -11.79 -44.04 33.53
C LYS A 12 -11.27 -44.10 32.07
N MET A 13 -12.06 -43.56 31.14
CA MET A 13 -11.74 -42.51 30.12
C MET A 13 -12.69 -42.64 28.91
N ASP A 14 -13.54 -41.64 28.66
CA ASP A 14 -13.24 -40.53 27.73
C ASP A 14 -14.52 -39.79 27.27
N SER A 15 -14.64 -38.56 27.73
CA SER A 15 -15.62 -37.57 27.29
C SER A 15 -15.17 -36.95 25.97
N ARG A 16 -15.83 -37.30 24.86
CA ARG A 16 -15.64 -36.61 23.57
C ARG A 16 -16.57 -35.41 23.45
N CYS A 17 -16.01 -34.24 23.72
CA CYS A 17 -16.62 -32.94 23.49
C CYS A 17 -16.56 -32.59 21.99
N HIS A 18 -17.69 -32.62 21.29
CA HIS A 18 -17.83 -31.98 19.98
C HIS A 18 -18.06 -30.48 20.21
N HIS A 19 -17.00 -29.68 20.15
CA HIS A 19 -17.11 -28.23 20.12
C HIS A 19 -17.57 -27.77 18.74
N ARG A 20 -18.82 -27.32 18.66
CA ARG A 20 -19.33 -26.44 17.61
C ARG A 20 -18.54 -25.13 17.65
N ASN A 21 -17.77 -24.85 16.61
CA ASN A 21 -17.23 -23.51 16.35
C ASN A 21 -18.32 -22.65 15.70
N ASP A 22 -19.27 -22.18 16.51
CA ASP A 22 -20.18 -21.09 16.15
C ASP A 22 -19.66 -19.77 16.75
N VAL A 23 -18.60 -19.21 16.17
CA VAL A 23 -18.29 -17.77 16.27
C VAL A 23 -17.69 -17.30 14.93
N VAL A 24 -18.50 -17.41 13.88
CA VAL A 24 -18.41 -16.48 12.74
C VAL A 24 -19.54 -15.49 12.99
N GLY A 25 -19.22 -14.24 13.29
CA GLY A 25 -20.24 -13.19 13.27
C GLY A 25 -20.88 -13.21 11.88
N ARG A 26 -22.12 -13.70 11.80
CA ARG A 26 -22.93 -13.60 10.59
C ARG A 26 -23.12 -12.11 10.31
N ALA A 27 -22.35 -11.57 9.37
CA ALA A 27 -22.84 -10.43 8.61
C ALA A 27 -24.19 -10.85 8.01
N SER A 28 -25.25 -10.09 8.28
CA SER A 28 -26.57 -10.34 7.69
C SER A 28 -26.42 -10.40 6.16
N GLU A 29 -27.08 -11.35 5.51
CA GLU A 29 -27.23 -11.35 4.05
C GLU A 29 -27.72 -9.95 3.61
N GLY A 30 -26.86 -9.18 2.94
CA GLY A 30 -27.16 -7.84 2.44
C GLY A 30 -26.31 -6.68 2.99
N ASP A 31 -25.47 -6.85 4.02
CA ASP A 31 -24.62 -5.76 4.55
C ASP A 31 -23.17 -5.88 4.04
N THR A 32 -22.97 -5.56 2.76
CA THR A 32 -21.65 -5.51 2.11
C THR A 32 -21.31 -4.09 1.64
N PRO A 33 -20.02 -3.71 1.61
CA PRO A 33 -19.62 -2.41 1.08
C PRO A 33 -19.84 -2.31 -0.42
N ARG A 34 -19.88 -1.08 -0.92
CA ARG A 34 -19.54 -0.77 -2.32
C ARG A 34 -18.03 -0.63 -2.45
N PHE A 35 -17.49 -0.79 -3.67
CA PHE A 35 -16.10 -0.41 -3.93
C PHE A 35 -15.85 1.07 -3.65
N ALA A 36 -16.83 1.94 -3.86
CA ALA A 36 -16.74 3.36 -3.50
C ALA A 36 -16.45 3.59 -2.00
N ASP A 37 -16.90 2.70 -1.11
CA ASP A 37 -16.69 2.82 0.34
C ASP A 37 -15.25 2.46 0.77
N ILE A 38 -14.53 1.70 -0.07
CA ILE A 38 -13.23 1.08 0.28
C ILE A 38 -12.10 1.41 -0.69
N THR A 39 -12.35 2.20 -1.74
CA THR A 39 -11.33 2.68 -2.70
C THR A 39 -10.99 4.15 -2.44
N THR A 40 -9.77 4.58 -2.80
CA THR A 40 -9.37 5.99 -2.67
C THR A 40 -10.05 6.87 -3.73
N MET A 41 -10.38 6.32 -4.89
CA MET A 41 -11.11 7.02 -5.94
C MET A 41 -12.57 7.35 -5.52
N GLY A 42 -13.13 6.59 -4.58
CA GLY A 42 -14.53 6.77 -4.15
C GLY A 42 -15.54 6.39 -5.24
N VAL A 43 -15.20 5.40 -6.07
CA VAL A 43 -15.98 4.93 -7.21
C VAL A 43 -16.13 3.41 -7.17
N GLY A 44 -17.24 2.89 -7.69
CA GLY A 44 -17.46 1.46 -7.90
C GLY A 44 -18.68 0.90 -7.16
N GLY A 45 -19.26 -0.16 -7.73
CA GLY A 45 -20.56 -0.72 -7.36
C GLY A 45 -20.57 -1.62 -6.14
N ARG A 46 -21.70 -2.32 -5.92
CA ARG A 46 -21.87 -3.19 -4.76
C ARG A 46 -21.03 -4.45 -4.88
N ILE A 47 -20.56 -4.94 -3.74
CA ILE A 47 -19.82 -6.19 -3.63
C ILE A 47 -20.77 -7.29 -3.19
N ALA A 48 -20.92 -8.36 -3.97
CA ALA A 48 -21.83 -9.45 -3.62
C ALA A 48 -21.45 -10.16 -2.32
N ARG A 49 -20.15 -10.42 -2.10
CA ARG A 49 -19.63 -11.02 -0.87
C ARG A 49 -18.33 -10.36 -0.44
N PHE A 50 -18.27 -9.90 0.81
CA PHE A 50 -17.09 -9.29 1.39
C PHE A 50 -16.64 -10.06 2.63
N VAL A 51 -15.35 -10.40 2.70
CA VAL A 51 -14.78 -11.22 3.79
C VAL A 51 -13.54 -10.53 4.36
N GLN A 52 -13.41 -10.56 5.70
CA GLN A 52 -12.29 -9.95 6.41
C GLN A 52 -11.63 -10.92 7.42
N PRO A 53 -10.83 -11.89 6.93
CA PRO A 53 -10.19 -12.85 7.81
C PRO A 53 -9.13 -12.18 8.70
N GLN A 54 -9.07 -12.59 9.97
CA GLN A 54 -8.17 -12.04 10.99
C GLN A 54 -6.95 -12.93 11.25
N ASP A 55 -6.86 -14.07 10.59
CA ASP A 55 -5.73 -15.01 10.68
C ASP A 55 -5.39 -15.60 9.31
N THR A 56 -4.20 -16.20 9.21
CA THR A 56 -3.65 -16.73 7.94
C THR A 56 -4.53 -17.82 7.37
N ARG A 57 -5.07 -18.69 8.22
CA ARG A 57 -5.88 -19.83 7.80
C ARG A 57 -7.19 -19.35 7.18
N GLY A 58 -7.92 -18.47 7.87
CA GLY A 58 -9.15 -17.88 7.37
C GLY A 58 -8.93 -17.10 6.08
N PHE A 59 -7.76 -16.44 5.91
CA PHE A 59 -7.41 -15.75 4.68
C PHE A 59 -7.23 -16.72 3.51
N ILE A 60 -6.46 -17.79 3.72
CA ILE A 60 -6.28 -18.85 2.73
C ILE A 60 -7.61 -19.55 2.43
N ASP A 61 -8.40 -19.89 3.45
CA ASP A 61 -9.68 -20.59 3.30
C ASP A 61 -10.68 -19.75 2.49
N ALA A 62 -10.71 -18.42 2.67
CA ALA A 62 -11.54 -17.53 1.87
C ALA A 62 -11.13 -17.50 0.39
N VAL A 63 -9.82 -17.49 0.11
CA VAL A 63 -9.29 -17.57 -1.26
C VAL A 63 -9.61 -18.91 -1.90
N ARG A 64 -9.36 -20.01 -1.18
CA ARG A 64 -9.64 -21.38 -1.63
C ARG A 64 -11.11 -21.62 -1.91
N ALA A 65 -12.01 -21.08 -1.07
CA ALA A 65 -13.44 -21.18 -1.28
C ALA A 65 -13.86 -20.46 -2.57
N ALA A 66 -13.38 -19.24 -2.80
CA ALA A 66 -13.68 -18.50 -4.03
C ALA A 66 -13.17 -19.24 -5.28
N ASP A 67 -11.94 -19.74 -5.25
CA ASP A 67 -11.34 -20.50 -6.35
C ASP A 67 -12.07 -21.83 -6.60
N GLY A 68 -12.42 -22.57 -5.54
CA GLY A 68 -13.15 -23.84 -5.64
C GLY A 68 -14.59 -23.70 -6.13
N GLU A 69 -15.23 -22.56 -5.86
CA GLU A 69 -16.56 -22.21 -6.37
C GLU A 69 -16.52 -21.57 -7.78
N GLY A 70 -15.33 -21.31 -8.34
CA GLY A 70 -15.18 -20.65 -9.63
C GLY A 70 -15.66 -19.19 -9.64
N ARG A 71 -15.72 -18.54 -8.48
CA ARG A 71 -16.17 -17.14 -8.36
C ARG A 71 -15.04 -16.18 -8.69
N ALA A 72 -15.39 -15.04 -9.28
CA ALA A 72 -14.45 -13.93 -9.41
C ALA A 72 -13.92 -13.53 -8.01
N LEU A 73 -12.60 -13.44 -7.86
CA LEU A 73 -11.93 -13.13 -6.61
C LEU A 73 -11.17 -11.80 -6.74
N CYS A 74 -11.49 -10.84 -5.87
CA CYS A 74 -10.75 -9.59 -5.74
C CYS A 74 -10.15 -9.48 -4.33
N ILE A 75 -8.83 -9.57 -4.22
CA ILE A 75 -8.13 -9.26 -2.97
C ILE A 75 -7.85 -7.76 -2.95
N ILE A 76 -8.28 -7.11 -1.88
CA ILE A 76 -8.11 -5.66 -1.71
C ILE A 76 -7.33 -5.36 -0.43
N GLY A 77 -6.33 -4.48 -0.57
CA GLY A 77 -5.65 -3.84 0.55
C GLY A 77 -6.44 -2.61 1.00
N GLY A 78 -5.83 -1.43 0.89
CA GLY A 78 -6.47 -0.13 1.17
C GLY A 78 -7.27 0.47 0.00
N GLY A 79 -7.40 -0.26 -1.11
CA GLY A 79 -8.14 0.18 -2.31
C GLY A 79 -7.54 1.40 -3.01
N SER A 80 -6.23 1.61 -2.90
CA SER A 80 -5.54 2.82 -3.40
C SER A 80 -5.10 2.78 -4.86
N ASN A 81 -5.15 1.60 -5.49
CA ASN A 81 -4.69 1.38 -6.87
C ASN A 81 -5.71 0.55 -7.67
N LEU A 82 -7.00 0.83 -7.44
CA LEU A 82 -8.12 0.12 -8.04
C LEU A 82 -9.16 1.14 -8.54
N LEU A 83 -9.49 1.05 -9.82
CA LEU A 83 -10.67 1.69 -10.40
C LEU A 83 -11.69 0.59 -10.69
N ALA A 84 -12.72 0.50 -9.84
CA ALA A 84 -13.78 -0.49 -10.00
C ALA A 84 -14.97 0.10 -10.75
N ASP A 85 -15.58 -0.72 -11.61
CA ASP A 85 -16.83 -0.39 -12.29
C ASP A 85 -17.98 -0.13 -11.31
N ASP A 86 -18.90 0.77 -11.67
CA ASP A 86 -20.09 1.08 -10.86
C ASP A 86 -21.15 -0.04 -10.85
N GLY A 87 -21.03 -1.03 -11.74
CA GLY A 87 -21.81 -2.25 -11.73
C GLY A 87 -21.55 -3.14 -10.51
N ASP A 88 -22.51 -4.03 -10.23
CA ASP A 88 -22.38 -4.98 -9.13
C ASP A 88 -21.26 -6.00 -9.43
N PHE A 89 -20.36 -6.23 -8.47
CA PHE A 89 -19.33 -7.27 -8.56
C PHE A 89 -19.88 -8.58 -8.00
N PRO A 90 -20.17 -9.59 -8.85
CA PRO A 90 -20.85 -10.82 -8.44
C PRO A 90 -19.95 -11.80 -7.67
N GLY A 91 -18.67 -11.44 -7.51
CA GLY A 91 -17.64 -12.26 -6.90
C GLY A 91 -17.46 -12.08 -5.40
N VAL A 92 -16.33 -12.55 -4.91
CA VAL A 92 -15.89 -12.41 -3.53
C VAL A 92 -14.76 -11.40 -3.45
N VAL A 93 -14.92 -10.39 -2.60
CA VAL A 93 -13.84 -9.48 -2.21
C VAL A 93 -13.30 -9.91 -0.86
N VAL A 94 -11.98 -10.11 -0.77
CA VAL A 94 -11.32 -10.50 0.48
C VAL A 94 -10.33 -9.41 0.87
N ARG A 95 -10.45 -8.89 2.09
CA ARG A 95 -9.47 -7.98 2.70
C ARG A 95 -8.77 -8.66 3.86
N ASP A 96 -7.46 -8.77 3.76
CA ASP A 96 -6.65 -9.26 4.88
C ASP A 96 -6.72 -8.28 6.06
N ALA A 97 -7.30 -8.70 7.18
CA ALA A 97 -7.42 -7.87 8.38
C ALA A 97 -6.23 -8.00 9.33
N ARG A 98 -5.26 -8.89 9.04
CA ARG A 98 -4.04 -9.05 9.83
C ARG A 98 -3.15 -7.83 9.71
N ARG A 99 -2.55 -7.41 10.82
CA ARG A 99 -1.67 -6.22 10.90
C ARG A 99 -0.46 -6.45 11.81
N GLU A 100 0.09 -7.65 11.76
CA GLU A 100 1.22 -8.03 12.60
C GLU A 100 2.53 -7.51 11.99
N ILE A 101 3.42 -7.00 12.84
CA ILE A 101 4.82 -6.69 12.50
C ILE A 101 5.70 -7.43 13.51
N VAL A 102 6.49 -8.37 13.03
CA VAL A 102 7.40 -9.21 13.81
C VAL A 102 8.82 -8.77 13.52
N VAL A 103 9.59 -8.43 14.55
CA VAL A 103 11.04 -8.27 14.43
C VAL A 103 11.65 -9.64 14.69
N GLU A 104 12.40 -10.16 13.71
CA GLU A 104 12.96 -11.52 13.74
C GLU A 104 14.39 -11.57 14.30
N ASP A 105 14.86 -10.46 14.87
CA ASP A 105 16.18 -10.33 15.48
C ASP A 105 16.11 -10.53 17.00
N ALA A 106 17.04 -11.33 17.54
CA ALA A 106 17.21 -11.57 18.97
C ALA A 106 17.84 -10.39 19.74
N SER A 107 18.37 -9.38 19.05
CA SER A 107 19.14 -8.29 19.67
C SER A 107 18.31 -7.12 20.23
N ILE A 108 16.97 -7.15 20.17
CA ILE A 108 16.12 -6.16 20.86
C ILE A 108 15.81 -6.63 22.29
N ARG A 109 16.83 -6.61 23.16
CA ARG A 109 16.56 -6.46 24.60
C ARG A 109 16.28 -4.98 24.86
N ARG A 110 15.13 -4.66 25.46
CA ARG A 110 14.88 -3.31 26.00
C ARG A 110 16.06 -2.98 26.92
N ARG A 111 16.77 -1.88 26.68
CA ARG A 111 17.47 -1.20 27.78
C ARG A 111 16.38 -0.52 28.60
N GLU A 112 16.04 -1.10 29.75
CA GLU A 112 15.44 -0.31 30.81
C GLU A 112 16.41 0.83 31.16
N PRO A 113 15.91 2.03 31.50
CA PRO A 113 16.77 3.12 31.92
C PRO A 113 17.62 2.62 33.09
N ALA A 114 18.94 2.73 32.95
CA ALA A 114 19.88 2.32 33.98
C ALA A 114 19.55 3.08 35.27
N GLU A 115 19.36 2.33 36.36
CA GLU A 115 19.38 2.88 37.71
C GLU A 115 20.67 3.68 37.90
N ALA A 116 20.53 4.95 38.23
CA ALA A 116 21.63 5.81 38.58
C ALA A 116 22.17 5.36 39.93
N ASP A 117 23.35 4.75 39.93
CA ASP A 117 24.11 4.44 41.13
C ASP A 117 25.00 5.65 41.47
N GLY A 118 24.75 6.28 42.63
CA GLY A 118 25.53 7.40 43.12
C GLY A 118 24.89 8.13 44.32
N PRO A 119 25.52 8.15 45.51
CA PRO A 119 24.85 8.53 46.75
C PRO A 119 24.92 10.04 47.06
N GLY A 120 23.89 10.54 47.74
CA GLY A 120 24.00 11.68 48.65
C GLY A 120 23.38 12.99 48.17
N GLY A 121 22.40 13.49 48.94
CA GLY A 121 21.96 14.88 48.87
C GLY A 121 20.47 15.07 49.10
N ALA A 122 20.08 15.19 50.36
CA ALA A 122 18.71 15.41 50.81
C ALA A 122 18.09 16.71 50.26
N ALA A 123 16.82 16.65 49.87
CA ALA A 123 15.85 17.72 50.12
C ALA A 123 14.43 17.17 50.04
N VAL A 124 13.71 17.39 51.14
CA VAL A 124 12.35 16.96 51.48
C VAL A 124 11.32 17.77 50.69
N CYS A 125 10.21 17.12 50.31
CA CYS A 125 8.86 17.69 50.45
C CYS A 125 7.81 16.55 50.47
N GLU A 126 7.21 16.40 51.64
CA GLU A 126 6.02 15.61 51.99
C GLU A 126 4.81 16.02 51.13
N GLY A 127 3.78 15.21 50.87
CA GLY A 127 3.43 13.89 51.36
C GLY A 127 2.07 13.43 50.80
N ILE A 128 1.44 12.52 51.55
CA ILE A 128 0.15 11.85 51.38
C ILE A 128 0.21 10.56 50.53
N ALA A 129 0.49 9.47 51.24
CA ALA A 129 -0.03 8.15 50.91
C ALA A 129 -1.46 8.04 51.45
N ASP A 130 -2.38 7.49 50.67
CA ASP A 130 -3.47 6.72 51.25
C ASP A 130 -3.88 5.51 50.39
N SER A 131 -3.89 4.37 51.07
CA SER A 131 -4.66 3.13 50.91
C SER A 131 -4.99 2.54 49.51
N ALA A 132 -4.39 1.36 49.30
CA ALA A 132 -5.01 0.13 48.80
C ALA A 132 -5.97 0.23 47.59
N GLY A 133 -5.42 -0.02 46.40
CA GLY A 133 -6.20 -0.40 45.23
C GLY A 133 -5.32 -1.11 44.22
N VAL A 134 -5.49 -2.43 44.10
CA VAL A 134 -4.93 -3.21 42.99
C VAL A 134 -5.49 -2.63 41.69
N VAL A 135 -4.72 -1.78 41.00
CA VAL A 135 -5.04 -1.37 39.63
C VAL A 135 -4.46 -2.43 38.71
N ARG A 136 -5.33 -3.33 38.25
CA ARG A 136 -5.11 -4.08 37.01
C ARG A 136 -5.04 -3.06 35.88
N GLN A 137 -3.84 -2.79 35.36
CA GLN A 137 -3.71 -2.00 34.14
C GLN A 137 -4.06 -2.89 32.94
N THR A 138 -5.35 -2.95 32.63
CA THR A 138 -5.84 -3.30 31.30
C THR A 138 -5.57 -2.11 30.37
N GLY A 139 -4.38 -2.08 29.77
CA GLY A 139 -4.11 -1.26 28.60
C GLY A 139 -4.51 -2.02 27.36
N SER A 140 -5.77 -1.92 26.94
CA SER A 140 -6.18 -2.32 25.60
C SER A 140 -5.65 -1.29 24.61
N ASP A 141 -4.58 -1.61 23.87
CA ASP A 141 -4.20 -0.88 22.67
C ASP A 141 -5.35 -1.01 21.66
N ALA A 142 -6.23 -0.02 21.64
CA ALA A 142 -7.26 0.10 20.63
C ALA A 142 -6.60 0.13 19.24
N ALA A 143 -6.88 -0.89 18.43
CA ALA A 143 -6.34 -1.12 17.08
C ALA A 143 -4.81 -1.36 16.98
N GLY A 144 -4.20 -1.99 17.99
CA GLY A 144 -2.76 -2.26 18.03
C GLY A 144 -2.25 -3.27 17.00
N VAL A 145 -1.24 -2.88 16.22
CA VAL A 145 -0.31 -3.81 15.55
C VAL A 145 0.26 -4.74 16.63
N ALA A 146 -0.04 -6.03 16.54
CA ALA A 146 0.59 -7.00 17.43
C ALA A 146 2.08 -7.06 17.09
N VAL A 147 2.93 -6.78 18.09
CA VAL A 147 4.37 -6.97 17.99
C VAL A 147 4.69 -8.28 18.70
N LYS A 148 5.10 -9.29 17.94
CA LYS A 148 5.70 -10.51 18.50
C LYS A 148 7.18 -10.52 18.19
N SER A 149 8.00 -10.96 19.15
CA SER A 149 9.36 -11.42 18.87
C SER A 149 9.29 -12.93 18.69
N GLN A 150 9.76 -13.43 17.55
CA GLN A 150 9.97 -14.87 17.37
C GLN A 150 11.46 -15.13 17.18
N GLY A 151 12.00 -16.07 17.97
CA GLY A 151 13.40 -16.49 17.93
C GLY A 151 13.72 -17.39 16.75
N ALA A 152 13.58 -16.88 15.52
CA ALA A 152 14.21 -17.50 14.36
C ALA A 152 15.72 -17.19 14.39
N LYS A 153 16.56 -18.21 14.23
CA LYS A 153 18.03 -18.06 14.23
C LYS A 153 18.50 -17.41 12.93
N TYR A 154 18.37 -16.09 12.82
CA TYR A 154 19.21 -15.32 11.89
C TYR A 154 20.62 -15.22 12.48
N ARG A 155 21.65 -15.19 11.61
CA ARG A 155 23.03 -15.00 12.09
C ARG A 155 23.11 -13.63 12.75
N ASP A 156 23.39 -13.64 14.04
CA ASP A 156 23.71 -12.45 14.82
C ASP A 156 24.81 -11.65 14.08
N GLY A 157 24.60 -10.34 13.89
CA GLY A 157 25.62 -9.45 13.30
C GLY A 157 25.72 -9.42 11.76
N ALA A 158 24.65 -9.68 10.99
CA ALA A 158 24.71 -9.40 9.55
C ALA A 158 24.83 -7.89 9.30
N GLN A 159 25.94 -7.49 8.68
CA GLN A 159 26.19 -6.10 8.32
C GLN A 159 25.90 -5.83 6.85
N CYS A 160 25.48 -4.61 6.55
CA CYS A 160 25.35 -4.13 5.19
C CYS A 160 26.71 -4.09 4.52
N GLY A 161 26.90 -4.86 3.45
CA GLY A 161 28.17 -4.87 2.70
C GLY A 161 28.54 -3.51 2.07
N ARG A 162 27.60 -2.56 1.98
CA ARG A 162 27.84 -1.21 1.43
C ARG A 162 28.25 -0.18 2.48
N CYS A 163 27.62 -0.18 3.65
CA CYS A 163 27.85 0.86 4.66
C CYS A 163 28.33 0.33 6.03
N GLY A 164 28.49 -0.99 6.18
CA GLY A 164 28.96 -1.63 7.41
C GLY A 164 27.98 -1.62 8.59
N LYS A 165 26.83 -0.95 8.46
CA LYS A 165 25.81 -0.87 9.51
C LYS A 165 25.12 -2.22 9.71
N ASP A 166 24.70 -2.50 10.95
CA ASP A 166 23.93 -3.70 11.28
C ASP A 166 22.59 -3.72 10.54
N MET A 167 22.14 -4.93 10.19
CA MET A 167 20.86 -5.15 9.54
C MET A 167 19.85 -5.77 10.51
N VAL A 168 18.56 -5.56 10.25
CA VAL A 168 17.44 -6.18 10.95
C VAL A 168 16.46 -6.80 9.95
N LEU A 169 15.90 -7.96 10.29
CA LEU A 169 14.80 -8.57 9.56
C LEU A 169 13.47 -8.28 10.25
N LEU A 170 12.49 -7.84 9.47
CA LEU A 170 11.12 -7.66 9.92
C LEU A 170 10.17 -8.40 9.00
N SER A 171 9.19 -9.10 9.54
CA SER A 171 8.05 -9.61 8.79
C SER A 171 6.81 -8.78 9.08
N ALA A 172 6.05 -8.44 8.04
CA ALA A 172 4.77 -7.78 8.18
C ALA A 172 3.69 -8.51 7.36
N THR A 173 2.52 -8.72 7.95
CA THR A 173 1.38 -9.36 7.26
C THR A 173 0.84 -8.48 6.13
N ALA A 174 0.26 -9.11 5.10
CA ALA A 174 -0.18 -8.42 3.90
C ALA A 174 -1.22 -7.31 4.14
N GLY A 175 -2.07 -7.44 5.17
CA GLY A 175 -3.05 -6.44 5.59
C GLY A 175 -2.50 -5.24 6.36
N THR A 176 -1.22 -5.23 6.75
CA THR A 176 -0.60 -4.10 7.46
C THR A 176 -0.60 -2.86 6.57
N ASN A 177 -1.13 -1.73 7.05
CA ASN A 177 -1.08 -0.46 6.32
C ASN A 177 0.38 -0.06 6.06
N TRP A 178 0.69 0.37 4.84
CA TRP A 178 2.06 0.64 4.42
C TRP A 178 2.68 1.80 5.22
N ASP A 179 1.95 2.90 5.39
CA ASP A 179 2.50 4.07 6.06
C ASP A 179 2.62 3.87 7.59
N ASP A 180 1.80 2.99 8.16
CA ASP A 180 1.98 2.52 9.54
C ASP A 180 3.25 1.68 9.70
N PHE A 181 3.57 0.84 8.71
CA PHE A 181 4.83 0.09 8.69
C PHE A 181 6.04 1.04 8.59
N VAL A 182 5.99 2.04 7.72
CA VAL A 182 7.07 3.05 7.61
C VAL A 182 7.22 3.86 8.90
N LEU A 183 6.11 4.27 9.53
CA LEU A 183 6.15 4.94 10.84
C LEU A 183 6.80 4.04 11.90
N TYR A 184 6.38 2.78 11.99
CA TYR A 184 6.93 1.80 12.92
C TYR A 184 8.45 1.67 12.77
N CYS A 185 8.95 1.48 11.53
CA CYS A 185 10.38 1.40 11.25
C CYS A 185 11.10 2.67 11.69
N THR A 186 10.53 3.84 11.39
CA THR A 186 11.13 5.14 11.76
C THR A 186 11.23 5.31 13.28
N GLN A 187 10.17 5.00 14.03
CA GLN A 187 10.16 5.08 15.49
C GLN A 187 11.13 4.08 16.16
N ARG A 188 11.35 2.93 15.52
CA ARG A 188 12.27 1.89 16.02
C ARG A 188 13.73 2.10 15.61
N GLY A 189 14.03 3.15 14.83
CA GLY A 189 15.38 3.40 14.32
C GLY A 189 15.82 2.38 13.27
N PHE A 190 14.89 1.98 12.38
CA PHE A 190 15.17 1.14 11.23
C PHE A 190 15.07 1.98 9.95
N SER A 191 16.16 2.06 9.18
CA SER A 191 16.21 2.84 7.95
C SER A 191 16.19 1.99 6.69
N GLY A 192 15.68 2.59 5.61
CA GLY A 192 15.56 1.96 4.30
C GLY A 192 14.14 1.98 3.72
N VAL A 193 13.17 2.64 4.35
CA VAL A 193 11.78 2.75 3.83
C VAL A 193 11.22 4.15 3.87
N GLN A 194 11.94 5.12 4.45
CA GLN A 194 11.47 6.47 4.70
C GLN A 194 11.17 7.26 3.43
N GLY A 195 11.88 6.99 2.33
CA GLY A 195 11.61 7.56 1.01
C GLY A 195 10.23 7.17 0.43
N LEU A 196 9.62 6.11 0.97
CA LEU A 196 8.31 5.58 0.57
C LEU A 196 7.18 6.00 1.53
N SER A 197 7.44 6.97 2.42
CA SER A 197 6.44 7.51 3.34
C SER A 197 5.21 8.08 2.62
N GLY A 198 4.03 7.89 3.19
CA GLY A 198 2.77 8.44 2.69
C GLY A 198 2.22 7.77 1.43
N ILE A 199 2.79 6.65 0.97
CA ILE A 199 2.18 5.82 -0.09
C ILE A 199 0.94 5.12 0.49
N PRO A 200 -0.26 5.29 -0.08
CA PRO A 200 -1.46 4.63 0.41
C PRO A 200 -1.49 3.13 0.09
N GLY A 201 -2.19 2.34 0.91
CA GLY A 201 -2.37 0.91 0.70
C GLY A 201 -1.70 0.07 1.79
N THR A 202 -1.39 -1.18 1.46
CA THR A 202 -0.90 -2.17 2.42
C THR A 202 0.43 -2.78 2.00
N VAL A 203 1.13 -3.39 2.96
CA VAL A 203 2.36 -4.16 2.76
C VAL A 203 2.17 -5.23 1.69
N GLY A 204 1.06 -5.95 1.67
CA GLY A 204 0.81 -6.97 0.64
C GLY A 204 0.73 -6.40 -0.77
N ALA A 205 0.04 -5.27 -0.93
CA ALA A 205 -0.07 -4.59 -2.22
C ALA A 205 1.27 -3.97 -2.68
N SER A 206 2.15 -3.63 -1.74
CA SER A 206 3.42 -2.95 -2.03
C SER A 206 4.31 -3.73 -3.02
N VAL A 207 4.33 -5.06 -2.90
CA VAL A 207 5.17 -5.96 -3.72
C VAL A 207 4.49 -6.43 -5.00
N VAL A 208 3.17 -6.26 -5.15
CA VAL A 208 2.49 -6.63 -6.40
C VAL A 208 2.97 -5.75 -7.55
N GLN A 209 3.07 -4.45 -7.33
CA GLN A 209 3.53 -3.52 -8.36
C GLN A 209 4.86 -2.86 -8.04
N ASN A 210 5.66 -3.42 -7.12
CA ASN A 210 6.93 -2.84 -6.69
C ASN A 210 6.83 -1.32 -6.46
N ILE A 211 6.06 -0.91 -5.44
CA ILE A 211 5.80 0.51 -5.18
C ILE A 211 7.12 1.27 -5.09
N GLY A 212 7.13 2.48 -5.63
CA GLY A 212 8.34 3.29 -5.64
C GLY A 212 8.05 4.77 -5.77
N ALA A 213 8.84 5.57 -5.08
CA ALA A 213 8.77 7.02 -5.12
C ALA A 213 10.17 7.59 -4.85
N TYR A 214 10.46 8.75 -5.45
CA TYR A 214 11.70 9.49 -5.21
C TYR A 214 12.98 8.67 -5.43
N GLY A 215 12.95 7.76 -6.41
CA GLY A 215 14.06 6.88 -6.79
C GLY A 215 14.34 5.75 -5.80
N GLN A 216 13.44 5.48 -4.86
CA GLN A 216 13.42 4.27 -4.05
C GLN A 216 12.29 3.35 -4.49
N GLU A 217 12.50 2.04 -4.41
CA GLU A 217 11.47 1.01 -4.64
C GLU A 217 11.42 0.02 -3.46
N VAL A 218 10.27 -0.61 -3.22
CA VAL A 218 10.14 -1.58 -2.12
C VAL A 218 11.09 -2.76 -2.29
N ALA A 219 11.38 -3.16 -3.53
CA ALA A 219 12.34 -4.22 -3.85
C ALA A 219 13.76 -3.97 -3.30
N ASP A 220 14.11 -2.72 -2.97
CA ASP A 220 15.41 -2.38 -2.35
C ASP A 220 15.55 -2.96 -0.94
N CYS A 221 14.42 -3.21 -0.26
CA CYS A 221 14.38 -3.67 1.12
C CYS A 221 13.68 -5.02 1.32
N VAL A 222 13.08 -5.61 0.28
CA VAL A 222 12.47 -6.94 0.37
C VAL A 222 13.54 -8.04 0.42
N ASP A 223 13.41 -8.92 1.40
CA ASP A 223 14.17 -10.18 1.51
C ASP A 223 13.41 -11.33 0.82
N SER A 224 12.15 -11.53 1.21
CA SER A 224 11.29 -12.60 0.72
C SER A 224 9.80 -12.26 0.88
N VAL A 225 8.95 -12.94 0.13
CA VAL A 225 7.49 -12.80 0.16
C VAL A 225 6.88 -14.18 0.36
N ASP A 226 6.14 -14.35 1.45
CA ASP A 226 5.35 -15.56 1.69
C ASP A 226 3.99 -15.39 0.98
N VAL A 227 3.64 -16.33 0.10
CA VAL A 227 2.44 -16.27 -0.74
C VAL A 227 1.66 -17.58 -0.70
N TRP A 228 0.35 -17.49 -0.92
CA TRP A 228 -0.50 -18.60 -1.30
C TRP A 228 -0.53 -18.71 -2.83
N ASP A 229 -0.01 -19.81 -3.37
CA ASP A 229 -0.12 -20.14 -4.78
C ASP A 229 -1.48 -20.78 -5.08
N ARG A 230 -2.36 -20.03 -5.73
CA ARG A 230 -3.71 -20.46 -6.09
C ARG A 230 -3.74 -21.61 -7.09
N LEU A 231 -2.69 -21.77 -7.92
CA LEU A 231 -2.63 -22.87 -8.87
C LEU A 231 -2.34 -24.20 -8.18
N THR A 232 -1.34 -24.21 -7.30
CA THR A 232 -0.88 -25.44 -6.64
C THR A 232 -1.55 -25.68 -5.29
N SER A 233 -2.31 -24.71 -4.80
CA SER A 233 -2.92 -24.70 -3.47
C SER A 233 -1.91 -24.97 -2.36
N ARG A 234 -0.79 -24.22 -2.39
CA ARG A 234 0.29 -24.34 -1.42
C ARG A 234 0.79 -22.97 -0.98
N GLU A 235 1.22 -22.89 0.27
CA GLU A 235 2.05 -21.79 0.75
C GLU A 235 3.46 -21.98 0.20
N ILE A 236 4.00 -20.94 -0.43
CA ILE A 236 5.37 -20.91 -0.95
C ILE A 236 6.05 -19.60 -0.53
N ARG A 237 7.36 -19.63 -0.40
CA ARG A 237 8.19 -18.44 -0.19
C ARG A 237 8.89 -18.09 -1.49
N LEU A 238 8.66 -16.88 -1.98
CA LEU A 238 9.40 -16.30 -3.09
C LEU A 238 10.58 -15.50 -2.51
N SER A 239 11.81 -15.77 -2.95
CA SER A 239 12.93 -14.87 -2.66
C SER A 239 12.75 -13.55 -3.40
N ARG A 240 13.53 -12.52 -3.03
CA ARG A 240 13.60 -11.27 -3.82
C ARG A 240 13.87 -11.54 -5.31
N GLY A 241 14.72 -12.52 -5.63
CA GLY A 241 15.02 -12.91 -7.01
C GLY A 241 13.80 -13.51 -7.72
N ASP A 242 13.11 -14.43 -7.06
CA ASP A 242 11.91 -15.10 -7.60
C ASP A 242 10.72 -14.14 -7.79
N CYS A 243 10.72 -13.01 -7.08
CA CYS A 243 9.68 -11.99 -7.25
C CYS A 243 9.77 -11.26 -8.59
N GLU A 244 10.90 -11.34 -9.31
CA GLU A 244 11.12 -10.71 -10.62
C GLU A 244 10.68 -9.23 -10.65
N PHE A 245 11.08 -8.46 -9.63
CA PHE A 245 10.72 -7.05 -9.53
C PHE A 245 11.24 -6.25 -10.72
N GLY A 246 10.42 -5.31 -11.19
CA GLY A 246 10.77 -4.33 -12.21
C GLY A 246 10.02 -3.04 -12.00
N TYR A 247 10.13 -2.10 -12.95
CA TYR A 247 9.42 -0.83 -12.86
C TYR A 247 7.90 -1.06 -12.90
N ARG A 248 7.24 -0.80 -11.76
CA ARG A 248 5.79 -0.97 -11.56
C ARG A 248 5.26 -2.39 -11.83
N THR A 249 6.11 -3.41 -11.65
CA THR A 249 5.81 -4.81 -11.94
C THR A 249 6.53 -5.80 -11.02
N SER A 250 6.03 -7.03 -10.97
CA SER A 250 6.64 -8.21 -10.36
C SER A 250 6.04 -9.47 -10.99
N LEU A 251 6.55 -10.65 -10.65
CA LEU A 251 5.95 -11.95 -10.98
C LEU A 251 4.46 -12.00 -10.59
N LEU A 252 4.09 -11.36 -9.48
CA LEU A 252 2.72 -11.35 -8.99
C LEU A 252 1.82 -10.59 -9.96
N LYS A 253 2.19 -9.37 -10.35
CA LYS A 253 1.41 -8.60 -11.35
C LYS A 253 1.44 -9.27 -12.72
N ALA A 254 2.57 -9.80 -13.15
CA ALA A 254 2.67 -10.53 -14.42
C ALA A 254 1.73 -11.76 -14.45
N SER A 255 1.50 -12.42 -13.30
CA SER A 255 0.62 -13.59 -13.24
C SER A 255 -0.88 -13.32 -13.51
N MET A 256 -1.30 -12.06 -13.57
CA MET A 256 -2.70 -11.65 -13.84
C MET A 256 -2.89 -10.80 -15.10
N TYR A 257 -1.82 -10.55 -15.86
CA TYR A 257 -1.85 -9.75 -17.09
C TYR A 257 -1.13 -10.50 -18.21
N ARG A 258 -1.72 -10.54 -19.41
CA ARG A 258 -1.06 -11.11 -20.60
C ARG A 258 -0.14 -10.09 -21.30
N ALA A 259 -0.46 -8.81 -21.18
CA ALA A 259 0.31 -7.68 -21.69
C ALA A 259 0.06 -6.43 -20.81
N PRO A 260 0.79 -5.31 -20.98
CA PRO A 260 0.67 -4.17 -20.07
C PRO A 260 -0.73 -3.58 -20.12
N GLY A 261 -1.44 -3.58 -19.00
CA GLY A 261 -2.83 -3.12 -18.93
C GLY A 261 -3.85 -4.06 -19.58
N VAL A 262 -3.45 -5.25 -20.03
CA VAL A 262 -4.33 -6.23 -20.68
C VAL A 262 -4.52 -7.47 -19.78
N PRO A 263 -5.68 -7.60 -19.11
CA PRO A 263 -5.97 -8.72 -18.21
C PRO A 263 -5.72 -10.10 -18.83
N ALA A 264 -5.22 -11.04 -18.02
CA ALA A 264 -5.17 -12.44 -18.38
C ALA A 264 -6.53 -13.12 -18.11
N ASP A 265 -6.81 -14.22 -18.81
CA ASP A 265 -8.06 -14.98 -18.64
C ASP A 265 -8.13 -15.71 -17.30
N ARG A 266 -6.98 -15.91 -16.65
CA ARG A 266 -6.85 -16.52 -15.33
C ARG A 266 -6.24 -15.54 -14.35
N PHE A 267 -6.69 -15.63 -13.10
CA PHE A 267 -6.15 -14.85 -11.99
C PHE A 267 -6.28 -13.33 -12.17
N PHE A 268 -7.14 -12.82 -13.03
CA PHE A 268 -7.54 -11.41 -12.94
C PHE A 268 -8.82 -11.29 -12.09
N PRO A 269 -8.96 -10.29 -11.20
CA PRO A 269 -8.06 -9.17 -10.87
C PRO A 269 -7.06 -9.46 -9.73
N THR A 270 -6.99 -10.69 -9.23
CA THR A 270 -6.12 -11.08 -8.11
C THR A 270 -5.01 -11.99 -8.60
N PRO A 271 -3.71 -11.69 -8.41
CA PRO A 271 -2.60 -12.54 -8.83
C PRO A 271 -2.75 -14.04 -8.51
N ARG A 272 -2.05 -14.89 -9.26
CA ARG A 272 -1.88 -16.32 -8.91
C ARG A 272 -1.31 -16.46 -7.49
N PHE A 273 -0.36 -15.60 -7.16
CA PHE A 273 0.35 -15.58 -5.89
C PHE A 273 -0.26 -14.52 -4.97
N VAL A 274 -1.03 -14.96 -3.99
CA VAL A 274 -1.67 -14.09 -3.00
C VAL A 274 -0.70 -13.84 -1.85
N VAL A 275 -0.32 -12.59 -1.63
CA VAL A 275 0.64 -12.24 -0.57
C VAL A 275 0.05 -12.51 0.82
N LEU A 276 0.77 -13.27 1.64
CA LEU A 276 0.44 -13.54 3.04
C LEU A 276 1.22 -12.62 3.98
N SER A 277 2.52 -12.47 3.75
CA SER A 277 3.40 -11.56 4.47
C SER A 277 4.64 -11.21 3.63
N VAL A 278 5.29 -10.11 3.97
CA VAL A 278 6.54 -9.66 3.35
C VAL A 278 7.61 -9.57 4.42
N ARG A 279 8.79 -10.15 4.15
CA ARG A 279 9.98 -10.00 4.97
C ARG A 279 10.87 -8.92 4.38
N PHE A 280 11.25 -7.96 5.22
CA PHE A 280 12.10 -6.83 4.89
C PHE A 280 13.45 -6.97 5.59
N ARG A 281 14.50 -6.56 4.88
CA ARG A 281 15.86 -6.41 5.40
C ARG A 281 16.20 -4.92 5.43
N LEU A 282 16.26 -4.34 6.63
CA LEU A 282 16.49 -2.92 6.86
C LEU A 282 17.79 -2.69 7.63
N LEU A 283 18.29 -1.45 7.61
CA LEU A 283 19.42 -1.04 8.44
C LEU A 283 18.94 -0.75 9.86
N LYS A 284 19.66 -1.21 10.87
CA LYS A 284 19.44 -0.86 12.28
C LYS A 284 20.10 0.50 12.58
N ALA A 285 19.56 1.54 11.96
CA ALA A 285 20.06 2.89 12.08
C ALA A 285 18.91 3.91 11.98
N SER A 286 18.94 4.92 12.84
CA SER A 286 17.95 6.01 12.83
C SER A 286 18.18 7.00 11.68
N ASP A 287 19.39 7.02 11.10
CA ASP A 287 19.76 7.84 9.97
C ASP A 287 19.59 7.08 8.63
N CYS A 288 19.23 7.83 7.59
CA CYS A 288 19.03 7.37 6.23
C CYS A 288 20.09 7.99 5.32
N THR A 289 20.79 7.15 4.55
CA THR A 289 21.65 7.62 3.47
C THR A 289 20.80 7.95 2.25
N VAL A 290 20.98 9.15 1.68
CA VAL A 290 20.26 9.59 0.49
C VAL A 290 20.92 9.00 -0.76
N THR A 291 20.32 7.98 -1.36
CA THR A 291 20.92 7.24 -2.48
C THR A 291 20.45 7.67 -3.87
N SER A 292 19.40 8.49 -3.95
CA SER A 292 18.73 8.88 -5.19
C SER A 292 18.77 10.39 -5.35
N GLY A 293 19.09 10.86 -6.56
CA GLY A 293 19.04 12.28 -6.91
C GLY A 293 17.63 12.88 -6.78
N GLN A 294 16.57 12.08 -6.96
CA GLN A 294 15.19 12.55 -6.76
C GLN A 294 14.90 12.80 -5.28
N LEU A 295 15.37 11.91 -4.40
CA LEU A 295 15.23 12.08 -2.95
C LEU A 295 16.12 13.23 -2.46
N ALA A 296 17.33 13.35 -2.98
CA ALA A 296 18.25 14.46 -2.71
C ALA A 296 17.60 15.81 -3.04
N SER A 297 16.97 15.92 -4.21
CA SER A 297 16.21 17.12 -4.61
C SER A 297 15.04 17.43 -3.68
N VAL A 298 14.32 16.41 -3.21
CA VAL A 298 13.24 16.58 -2.22
C VAL A 298 13.75 17.13 -0.90
N LEU A 299 14.92 16.66 -0.47
CA LEU A 299 15.51 16.98 0.83
C LEU A 299 16.36 18.26 0.83
N GLY A 300 16.76 18.74 -0.35
CA GLY A 300 17.69 19.87 -0.48
C GLY A 300 19.11 19.52 -0.06
N VAL A 301 19.54 18.27 -0.26
CA VAL A 301 20.85 17.74 0.13
C VAL A 301 21.53 17.02 -1.04
N GLY A 302 22.78 16.57 -0.86
CA GLY A 302 23.52 15.78 -1.83
C GLY A 302 23.18 14.28 -1.79
N THR A 303 23.47 13.58 -2.88
CA THR A 303 23.47 12.10 -2.86
C THR A 303 24.67 11.62 -2.05
N GLY A 304 24.45 10.68 -1.13
CA GLY A 304 25.44 10.19 -0.17
C GLY A 304 25.28 10.79 1.23
N ASP A 305 24.58 11.92 1.36
CA ASP A 305 24.35 12.57 2.66
C ASP A 305 23.52 11.70 3.59
N SER A 306 23.76 11.84 4.91
CA SER A 306 22.99 11.16 5.94
C SER A 306 22.03 12.13 6.63
N MET A 307 20.78 11.72 6.81
CA MET A 307 19.75 12.52 7.48
C MET A 307 18.97 11.67 8.48
N PRO A 308 18.43 12.25 9.58
CA PRO A 308 17.51 11.55 10.45
C PRO A 308 16.31 11.00 9.66
N GLY A 309 15.96 9.73 9.86
CA GLY A 309 14.86 9.09 9.13
C GLY A 309 13.51 9.77 9.36
N SER A 310 13.30 10.35 10.54
CA SER A 310 12.13 11.20 10.83
C SER A 310 12.08 12.45 9.96
N ALA A 311 13.22 13.10 9.71
CA ALA A 311 13.32 14.26 8.83
C ALA A 311 13.08 13.87 7.37
N VAL A 312 13.64 12.74 6.91
CA VAL A 312 13.38 12.21 5.56
C VAL A 312 11.88 11.93 5.37
N ARG A 313 11.25 11.23 6.32
CA ARG A 313 9.80 10.96 6.31
C ARG A 313 8.99 12.26 6.24
N ALA A 314 9.29 13.24 7.10
CA ALA A 314 8.57 14.51 7.14
C ALA A 314 8.66 15.27 5.81
N ALA A 315 9.86 15.36 5.23
CA ALA A 315 10.06 16.00 3.94
C ALA A 315 9.29 15.31 2.81
N VAL A 316 9.36 13.97 2.75
CA VAL A 316 8.64 13.17 1.76
C VAL A 316 7.13 13.36 1.88
N ILE A 317 6.56 13.30 3.10
CA ILE A 317 5.14 13.57 3.35
C ILE A 317 4.75 14.97 2.85
N ALA A 318 5.55 15.99 3.16
CA ALA A 318 5.28 17.36 2.73
C ALA A 318 5.30 17.52 1.20
N VAL A 319 6.22 16.87 0.48
CA VAL A 319 6.24 16.91 -0.99
C VAL A 319 5.04 16.20 -1.58
N ARG A 320 4.65 15.05 -1.02
CA ARG A 320 3.48 14.31 -1.49
C ARG A 320 2.20 15.12 -1.28
N ALA A 321 2.07 15.81 -0.16
CA ALA A 321 0.93 16.68 0.12
C ALA A 321 0.79 17.79 -0.94
N ARG A 322 1.88 18.49 -1.27
CA ARG A 322 1.91 19.52 -2.32
C ARG A 322 1.55 19.01 -3.72
N LYS A 323 1.62 17.70 -3.94
CA LYS A 323 1.27 17.04 -5.21
C LYS A 323 -0.09 16.36 -5.16
N GLY A 324 -0.88 16.49 -4.09
CA GLY A 324 -2.14 15.76 -3.94
C GLY A 324 -1.95 14.24 -3.87
N MET A 325 -0.73 13.76 -3.60
CA MET A 325 -0.36 12.33 -3.63
C MET A 325 -0.48 11.64 -2.26
N LEU A 326 -1.25 12.24 -1.35
CA LEU A 326 -1.61 11.64 -0.07
C LEU A 326 -3.10 11.30 -0.11
N GLU A 327 -3.49 10.19 0.50
CA GLU A 327 -4.91 9.84 0.62
C GLU A 327 -5.68 10.83 1.50
N ASP A 328 -7.01 10.85 1.34
CA ASP A 328 -7.92 11.56 2.24
C ASP A 328 -7.98 10.83 3.60
N PRO A 329 -7.53 11.46 4.71
CA PRO A 329 -7.53 10.82 6.02
C PRO A 329 -8.94 10.69 6.64
N TYR A 330 -9.96 11.40 6.14
CA TYR A 330 -11.34 11.27 6.67
C TYR A 330 -12.04 10.01 6.18
N ARG A 331 -11.52 9.35 5.14
CA ARG A 331 -12.08 8.07 4.69
C ARG A 331 -12.10 6.99 5.78
N TYR A 332 -11.19 7.08 6.75
CA TYR A 332 -11.10 6.15 7.87
C TYR A 332 -12.21 6.31 8.91
N ASP A 333 -13.02 7.38 8.82
CA ASP A 333 -14.23 7.55 9.65
C ASP A 333 -15.39 6.66 9.15
N GLY A 334 -15.33 6.23 7.88
CA GLY A 334 -16.30 5.30 7.30
C GLY A 334 -16.19 3.92 7.94
N ARG A 335 -17.34 3.29 8.24
CA ARG A 335 -17.42 1.98 8.93
C ARG A 335 -16.56 0.89 8.31
N TRP A 336 -16.39 0.92 6.98
CA TRP A 336 -15.63 -0.08 6.25
C TRP A 336 -14.13 0.18 6.25
N MET A 337 -13.67 1.39 6.52
CA MET A 337 -12.24 1.72 6.63
C MET A 337 -11.80 1.92 8.07
N ALA A 338 -12.74 2.04 9.01
CA ALA A 338 -12.49 2.16 10.44
C ALA A 338 -11.50 1.10 10.95
N GLY A 339 -10.50 1.59 11.67
CA GLY A 339 -9.44 0.77 12.25
C GLY A 339 -8.42 0.24 11.25
N THR A 340 -8.53 0.43 9.93
CA THR A 340 -7.57 -0.11 8.93
C THR A 340 -6.22 0.60 8.87
N ARG A 341 -6.05 1.67 9.63
CA ARG A 341 -4.82 2.44 9.81
C ARG A 341 -4.70 2.87 11.28
N ARG A 342 -3.47 3.03 11.78
CA ARG A 342 -3.19 3.46 13.16
C ARG A 342 -3.78 4.85 13.42
N LEU A 343 -4.38 5.00 14.60
CA LEU A 343 -5.04 6.24 15.00
C LEU A 343 -4.09 7.43 15.01
N GLU A 344 -2.88 7.28 15.55
CA GLU A 344 -1.84 8.33 15.58
C GLU A 344 -1.51 8.86 14.17
N ASN A 345 -1.46 7.98 13.17
CA ASN A 345 -1.16 8.33 11.78
C ASN A 345 -2.36 9.02 11.11
N ILE A 346 -3.58 8.59 11.44
CA ILE A 346 -4.82 9.24 10.97
C ILE A 346 -4.92 10.65 11.55
N GLU A 347 -4.74 10.82 12.87
CA GLU A 347 -4.84 12.12 13.54
C GLU A 347 -3.77 13.11 13.06
N ALA A 348 -2.54 12.64 12.86
CA ALA A 348 -1.48 13.46 12.28
C ALA A 348 -1.83 13.91 10.85
N ALA A 349 -2.37 13.00 10.03
CA ALA A 349 -2.77 13.31 8.65
C ALA A 349 -3.99 14.25 8.60
N LYS A 350 -5.00 14.08 9.47
CA LYS A 350 -6.13 15.01 9.61
C LYS A 350 -5.65 16.39 10.03
N SER A 351 -4.82 16.46 11.06
CA SER A 351 -4.25 17.73 11.55
C SER A 351 -3.45 18.46 10.47
N GLN A 352 -2.70 17.71 9.65
CA GLN A 352 -1.99 18.30 8.52
C GLN A 352 -2.96 18.83 7.45
N LEU A 353 -3.94 18.03 7.03
CA LEU A 353 -4.91 18.47 6.03
C LEU A 353 -5.74 19.65 6.52
N ASP A 354 -6.16 19.66 7.78
CA ASP A 354 -6.87 20.78 8.39
C ASP A 354 -6.03 22.06 8.39
N ARG A 355 -4.72 21.97 8.66
CA ARG A 355 -3.81 23.12 8.51
C ARG A 355 -3.67 23.55 7.06
N GLU A 356 -3.53 22.64 6.11
CA GLU A 356 -3.49 22.98 4.68
C GLU A 356 -4.76 23.73 4.23
N LEU A 357 -5.93 23.30 4.73
CA LEU A 357 -7.21 23.95 4.46
C LEU A 357 -7.37 25.30 5.20
N GLN A 358 -6.71 25.47 6.34
CA GLN A 358 -6.69 26.73 7.09
C GLN A 358 -5.69 27.73 6.50
N ASP A 359 -4.48 27.30 6.14
CA ASP A 359 -3.42 28.13 5.56
C ASP A 359 -3.74 28.57 4.12
N SER A 360 -4.55 27.79 3.39
CA SER A 360 -5.13 28.25 2.12
C SER A 360 -6.12 29.40 2.28
N SER A 361 -6.59 29.63 3.51
CA SER A 361 -7.48 30.72 3.90
C SER A 361 -6.70 31.77 4.69
N GLU A 362 -6.34 32.91 4.09
CA GLU A 362 -6.18 34.13 4.90
C GLU A 362 -7.57 34.57 5.44
N SER A 363 -8.01 33.90 6.52
CA SER A 363 -9.02 34.24 7.57
C SER A 363 -10.50 34.56 7.21
N PRO A 364 -11.49 34.45 8.14
CA PRO A 364 -11.63 33.57 9.32
C PRO A 364 -12.97 32.80 9.35
N LYS A 365 -12.97 31.59 9.96
CA LYS A 365 -14.13 30.75 10.36
C LYS A 365 -15.12 30.39 9.24
N LEU A 366 -15.43 29.10 9.14
CA LEU A 366 -16.44 28.52 8.27
C LEU A 366 -17.87 28.98 8.67
N ASN A 367 -18.18 30.25 8.47
CA ASN A 367 -19.55 30.74 8.49
C ASN A 367 -20.17 30.43 7.13
N ALA A 368 -21.48 30.18 7.09
CA ALA A 368 -22.25 29.72 5.92
C ALA A 368 -22.27 30.68 4.70
N GLY A 369 -21.33 31.64 4.61
CA GLY A 369 -21.18 32.62 3.54
C GLY A 369 -19.74 32.79 3.02
N ALA A 370 -18.86 31.78 3.13
CA ALA A 370 -17.52 31.83 2.53
C ALA A 370 -17.62 32.14 1.01
N PRO A 371 -16.77 33.03 0.45
CA PRO A 371 -16.80 33.36 -0.98
C PRO A 371 -16.71 32.10 -1.85
N HIS A 372 -17.42 32.09 -2.98
CA HIS A 372 -17.50 30.94 -3.89
C HIS A 372 -16.12 30.36 -4.28
N ALA A 373 -15.10 31.21 -4.42
CA ALA A 373 -13.73 30.81 -4.75
C ALA A 373 -13.02 30.01 -3.64
N GLU A 374 -13.28 30.31 -2.37
CA GLU A 374 -12.65 29.64 -1.23
C GLU A 374 -13.25 28.24 -1.02
N ARG A 375 -14.58 28.14 -1.11
CA ARG A 375 -15.28 26.86 -1.09
C ARG A 375 -14.85 25.95 -2.25
N ALA A 376 -14.65 26.52 -3.44
CA ALA A 376 -14.16 25.79 -4.61
C ALA A 376 -12.74 25.23 -4.39
N ARG A 377 -11.83 25.98 -3.73
CA ARG A 377 -10.46 25.53 -3.42
C ARG A 377 -10.43 24.40 -2.39
N ILE A 378 -11.21 24.50 -1.31
CA ILE A 378 -11.32 23.44 -0.31
C ILE A 378 -11.85 22.14 -0.94
N LEU A 379 -12.84 22.26 -1.83
CA LEU A 379 -13.38 21.12 -2.57
C LEU A 379 -12.35 20.54 -3.55
N ALA A 380 -11.57 21.39 -4.23
CA ALA A 380 -10.48 20.97 -5.11
C ALA A 380 -9.37 20.21 -4.36
N LEU A 381 -8.89 20.75 -3.23
CA LEU A 381 -7.90 20.09 -2.37
C LEU A 381 -8.35 18.72 -1.88
N LYS A 382 -9.65 18.55 -1.58
CA LYS A 382 -10.23 17.26 -1.22
C LYS A 382 -10.35 16.33 -2.42
N ALA A 383 -10.82 16.86 -3.56
CA ALA A 383 -10.93 16.11 -4.81
C ALA A 383 -9.58 15.57 -5.31
N ASP A 384 -8.50 16.34 -5.16
CA ASP A 384 -7.15 15.92 -5.55
C ASP A 384 -6.66 14.65 -4.83
N ARG A 385 -7.25 14.36 -3.67
CA ARG A 385 -6.96 13.17 -2.86
C ARG A 385 -7.90 11.99 -3.16
N HIS A 386 -8.94 12.20 -3.98
CA HIS A 386 -9.83 11.14 -4.48
C HIS A 386 -9.34 10.63 -5.83
N SER A 387 -8.22 9.91 -5.81
CA SER A 387 -7.55 9.39 -7.00
C SER A 387 -6.97 8.00 -6.75
N CYS A 388 -6.39 7.38 -7.78
CA CYS A 388 -5.52 6.21 -7.65
C CYS A 388 -4.03 6.60 -7.63
N GLY A 389 -3.70 7.83 -7.26
CA GLY A 389 -2.35 8.38 -7.45
C GLY A 389 -2.06 8.59 -8.93
N SER A 390 -0.82 8.32 -9.36
CA SER A 390 -0.44 8.41 -10.77
C SER A 390 -1.19 7.35 -11.58
N PHE A 391 -2.06 7.79 -12.48
CA PHE A 391 -2.93 6.92 -13.25
C PHE A 391 -2.20 6.20 -14.39
N PHE A 392 -1.19 6.84 -14.98
CA PHE A 392 -0.36 6.25 -16.04
C PHE A 392 1.07 6.04 -15.57
N MET A 393 1.64 4.90 -15.96
CA MET A 393 3.07 4.63 -15.79
C MET A 393 3.90 5.53 -16.71
N ASN A 394 5.12 5.85 -16.30
CA ASN A 394 6.10 6.48 -17.18
C ASN A 394 6.48 5.52 -18.32
N PRO A 395 6.35 5.91 -19.60
CA PRO A 395 6.67 5.03 -20.71
C PRO A 395 8.14 4.65 -20.74
N ILE A 396 8.42 3.38 -21.04
CA ILE A 396 9.75 2.88 -21.37
C ILE A 396 9.80 2.70 -22.88
N LEU A 397 10.69 3.44 -23.53
CA LEU A 397 10.82 3.54 -24.97
C LEU A 397 12.12 2.89 -25.44
N THR A 398 12.12 2.39 -26.67
CA THR A 398 13.38 2.18 -27.40
C THR A 398 14.11 3.51 -27.60
N GLU A 399 15.42 3.48 -27.83
CA GLU A 399 16.15 4.69 -28.21
C GLU A 399 15.56 5.38 -29.44
N GLU A 400 15.14 4.59 -30.45
CA GLU A 400 14.54 5.11 -31.67
C GLU A 400 13.24 5.87 -31.38
N GLN A 401 12.33 5.29 -30.59
CA GLN A 401 11.12 5.98 -30.15
C GLN A 401 11.46 7.25 -29.34
N ALA A 402 12.46 7.21 -28.47
CA ALA A 402 12.87 8.36 -27.67
C ALA A 402 13.49 9.50 -28.50
N ARG A 403 14.08 9.21 -29.67
CA ARG A 403 14.59 10.22 -30.61
C ARG A 403 13.48 10.99 -31.31
N HIS A 404 12.29 10.40 -31.45
CA HIS A 404 11.13 11.07 -32.05
C HIS A 404 10.42 12.04 -31.10
N LEU A 405 10.71 11.98 -29.79
CA LEU A 405 10.17 12.95 -28.83
C LEU A 405 10.83 14.33 -29.00
N PRO A 406 10.14 15.43 -28.61
CA PRO A 406 10.73 16.77 -28.59
C PRO A 406 12.04 16.83 -27.78
N ALA A 407 12.91 17.78 -28.11
CA ALA A 407 14.26 17.87 -27.54
C ALA A 407 14.25 18.05 -26.01
N ASP A 408 13.28 18.78 -25.48
CA ASP A 408 13.07 19.07 -24.07
C ASP A 408 12.30 17.98 -23.30
N ALA A 409 11.78 16.96 -23.99
CA ALA A 409 11.14 15.82 -23.35
C ALA A 409 12.13 15.11 -22.40
N PRO A 410 11.77 14.85 -21.12
CA PRO A 410 12.66 14.19 -20.18
C PRO A 410 13.05 12.79 -20.65
N ARG A 411 14.35 12.48 -20.61
CA ARG A 411 14.91 11.18 -20.99
C ARG A 411 15.77 10.66 -19.86
N TYR A 412 15.37 9.54 -19.30
CA TYR A 412 16.09 8.86 -18.24
C TYR A 412 16.58 7.52 -18.80
N PRO A 413 17.86 7.38 -19.13
CA PRO A 413 18.44 6.09 -19.49
C PRO A 413 18.14 5.07 -18.39
N VAL A 414 17.78 3.85 -18.79
CA VAL A 414 17.56 2.73 -17.87
C VAL A 414 18.54 1.63 -18.26
N ASP A 415 19.42 1.27 -17.33
CA ASP A 415 20.35 0.17 -17.54
C ASP A 415 19.58 -1.15 -17.64
N VAL A 416 19.98 -1.98 -18.61
CA VAL A 416 19.34 -3.26 -18.96
C VAL A 416 19.64 -4.32 -17.89
N GLY A 417 18.95 -4.17 -16.76
CA GLY A 417 18.82 -5.12 -15.66
C GLY A 417 17.49 -4.95 -14.92
N VAL A 418 16.72 -3.90 -15.26
CA VAL A 418 15.35 -3.69 -14.83
C VAL A 418 14.44 -4.51 -15.74
N SER A 419 13.89 -5.59 -15.21
CA SER A 419 12.89 -6.41 -15.89
C SER A 419 11.77 -5.52 -16.43
N SER A 420 11.63 -5.50 -17.76
CA SER A 420 10.54 -4.81 -18.46
C SER A 420 9.19 -5.34 -17.96
N PRO A 421 8.14 -4.50 -17.85
CA PRO A 421 6.80 -4.99 -17.54
C PRO A 421 6.35 -6.00 -18.61
N LEU A 422 6.31 -7.26 -18.17
CA LEU A 422 5.75 -8.47 -18.76
C LEU A 422 6.69 -9.32 -19.62
N ALA A 423 6.98 -10.48 -19.04
CA ALA A 423 6.79 -11.73 -19.76
C ALA A 423 6.26 -12.83 -18.82
N PRO A 424 4.99 -13.23 -18.89
CA PRO A 424 4.65 -14.63 -18.68
C PRO A 424 5.06 -15.40 -19.94
N GLY A 425 5.58 -16.61 -19.75
CA GLY A 425 5.74 -17.55 -20.85
C GLY A 425 4.39 -17.81 -21.50
N HIS A 426 4.19 -17.26 -22.70
CA HIS A 426 3.57 -17.84 -23.89
C HIS A 426 3.68 -16.74 -24.95
N ASP A 427 4.52 -17.01 -25.95
CA ASP A 427 4.63 -16.41 -27.28
C ASP A 427 4.06 -14.98 -27.51
N ALA A 428 4.93 -14.06 -27.96
CA ALA A 428 4.64 -12.71 -28.47
C ALA A 428 4.59 -11.51 -27.49
N SER A 429 5.71 -11.19 -26.82
CA SER A 429 6.01 -9.79 -26.46
C SER A 429 7.31 -9.34 -27.14
N PRO A 430 7.29 -8.31 -28.02
CA PRO A 430 8.49 -7.80 -28.70
C PRO A 430 9.53 -7.15 -27.75
N LEU A 431 9.26 -7.10 -26.43
CA LEU A 431 10.20 -6.64 -25.42
C LEU A 431 11.03 -7.75 -24.76
N ARG A 432 10.72 -9.03 -25.03
CA ARG A 432 11.49 -10.18 -24.51
C ARG A 432 12.68 -10.54 -25.41
N GLU A 433 12.56 -10.31 -26.71
CA GLU A 433 13.60 -10.55 -27.71
C GLU A 433 14.43 -9.28 -27.96
N ARG A 434 15.05 -8.74 -26.91
CA ARG A 434 16.03 -7.68 -27.12
C ARG A 434 17.43 -8.26 -27.17
N PRO A 435 18.23 -7.92 -28.21
CA PRO A 435 19.65 -8.22 -28.22
C PRO A 435 20.29 -7.74 -26.92
N GLU A 436 21.12 -8.58 -26.33
CA GLU A 436 21.92 -8.24 -25.16
C GLU A 436 22.67 -6.93 -25.42
N GLY A 437 22.46 -5.92 -24.58
CA GLY A 437 23.05 -4.57 -24.73
C GLY A 437 22.17 -3.48 -25.35
N SER A 438 20.88 -3.74 -25.69
CA SER A 438 19.99 -2.66 -26.15
C SER A 438 19.59 -1.72 -24.99
N SER A 439 19.85 -0.42 -25.12
CA SER A 439 19.42 0.55 -24.10
C SER A 439 17.93 0.91 -24.23
N VAL A 440 17.31 1.29 -23.11
CA VAL A 440 15.94 1.81 -23.05
C VAL A 440 15.94 3.19 -22.37
N VAL A 441 14.97 4.01 -22.76
CA VAL A 441 14.79 5.34 -22.18
C VAL A 441 13.42 5.40 -21.52
N LYS A 442 13.39 5.68 -20.22
CA LYS A 442 12.16 6.05 -19.53
C LYS A 442 11.90 7.54 -19.73
N THR A 443 10.68 7.92 -20.08
CA THR A 443 10.27 9.33 -20.21
C THR A 443 9.15 9.69 -19.23
N SER A 444 8.84 10.98 -19.08
CA SER A 444 7.84 11.47 -18.13
C SER A 444 6.45 11.44 -18.74
N ALA A 445 5.55 10.58 -18.24
CA ALA A 445 4.14 10.59 -18.62
C ALA A 445 3.48 11.94 -18.32
N ALA A 446 3.82 12.56 -17.18
CA ALA A 446 3.29 13.87 -16.79
C ALA A 446 3.62 14.94 -17.83
N TRP A 447 4.85 14.92 -18.35
CA TRP A 447 5.30 15.87 -19.37
C TRP A 447 4.55 15.64 -20.69
N LEU A 448 4.43 14.38 -21.13
CA LEU A 448 3.70 14.03 -22.36
C LEU A 448 2.22 14.45 -22.29
N ILE A 449 1.56 14.20 -21.17
CA ILE A 449 0.14 14.55 -20.98
C ILE A 449 -0.03 16.08 -21.04
N ASP A 450 0.81 16.83 -20.34
CA ASP A 450 0.76 18.29 -20.33
C ASP A 450 1.03 18.89 -21.72
N HIS A 451 2.01 18.36 -22.46
CA HIS A 451 2.38 18.84 -23.80
C HIS A 451 1.44 18.35 -24.90
N ALA A 452 0.59 17.36 -24.62
CA ALA A 452 -0.56 17.00 -25.47
C ALA A 452 -1.79 17.90 -25.23
N GLY A 453 -1.68 18.93 -24.38
CA GLY A 453 -2.75 19.90 -24.09
C GLY A 453 -3.62 19.56 -22.88
N PHE A 454 -3.30 18.51 -22.13
CA PHE A 454 -4.03 18.12 -20.92
C PHE A 454 -3.31 18.65 -19.67
N HIS A 455 -3.53 19.92 -19.38
CA HIS A 455 -2.92 20.59 -18.23
C HIS A 455 -3.56 20.18 -16.90
N LYS A 456 -2.89 20.51 -15.80
CA LYS A 456 -3.49 20.40 -14.46
C LYS A 456 -4.86 21.06 -14.42
N GLY A 457 -5.80 20.43 -13.76
CA GLY A 457 -7.17 20.91 -13.69
C GLY A 457 -8.05 20.60 -14.91
N PHE A 458 -7.52 19.98 -15.97
CA PHE A 458 -8.27 19.63 -17.18
C PHE A 458 -9.50 18.77 -16.86
N VAL A 459 -10.62 19.06 -17.54
CA VAL A 459 -11.86 18.28 -17.52
C VAL A 459 -12.35 18.11 -18.96
N LEU A 460 -13.11 17.05 -19.23
CA LEU A 460 -13.75 16.89 -20.54
C LEU A 460 -14.83 17.96 -20.75
N ALA A 461 -14.99 18.40 -22.00
CA ALA A 461 -15.97 19.41 -22.40
C ALA A 461 -17.43 18.89 -22.40
N ASP A 462 -17.66 17.63 -22.03
CA ASP A 462 -18.99 16.99 -21.99
C ASP A 462 -19.94 17.57 -20.93
N GLY A 463 -19.46 18.53 -20.13
CA GLY A 463 -20.26 19.28 -19.16
C GLY A 463 -20.46 18.60 -17.82
N SER A 464 -19.96 17.38 -17.60
CA SER A 464 -20.08 16.72 -16.30
C SER A 464 -19.19 17.37 -15.25
N GLY A 465 -17.92 17.66 -15.59
CA GLY A 465 -16.92 18.22 -14.68
C GLY A 465 -16.63 17.34 -13.45
N ARG A 466 -17.17 16.11 -13.40
CA ARG A 466 -17.13 15.21 -12.24
C ARG A 466 -15.79 14.47 -12.13
N ALA A 467 -15.15 14.18 -13.26
CA ALA A 467 -13.79 13.66 -13.32
C ALA A 467 -12.86 14.69 -13.98
N GLY A 468 -11.63 14.80 -13.49
CA GLY A 468 -10.62 15.70 -14.05
C GLY A 468 -9.19 15.28 -13.74
N LEU A 469 -8.23 15.97 -14.35
CA LEU A 469 -6.85 15.95 -13.86
C LEU A 469 -6.76 16.74 -12.57
N SER A 470 -5.90 16.30 -11.65
CA SER A 470 -5.62 17.04 -10.42
C SER A 470 -5.14 18.46 -10.72
N ASP A 471 -5.51 19.40 -9.86
CA ASP A 471 -5.10 20.81 -9.96
C ASP A 471 -3.61 20.99 -9.61
N VAL A 472 -3.01 20.03 -8.91
CA VAL A 472 -1.61 20.09 -8.47
C VAL A 472 -0.72 19.05 -9.14
N HIS A 473 -1.26 17.98 -9.74
CA HIS A 473 -0.46 16.91 -10.34
C HIS A 473 -1.07 16.24 -11.59
N THR A 474 -0.47 16.46 -12.77
CA THR A 474 -0.95 16.00 -14.08
C THR A 474 -1.17 14.49 -14.23
N LEU A 475 -0.52 13.65 -13.40
CA LEU A 475 -0.73 12.19 -13.48
C LEU A 475 -1.92 11.69 -12.67
N ALA A 476 -2.50 12.50 -11.80
CA ALA A 476 -3.63 12.07 -10.98
C ALA A 476 -4.94 12.39 -11.69
N LEU A 477 -5.72 11.36 -12.01
CA LEU A 477 -7.13 11.51 -12.37
C LEU A 477 -7.94 11.49 -11.07
N THR A 478 -8.85 12.45 -10.93
CA THR A 478 -9.56 12.73 -9.68
C THR A 478 -11.06 12.64 -9.85
N ASN A 479 -11.71 12.08 -8.83
CA ASN A 479 -13.15 12.21 -8.62
C ASN A 479 -13.40 13.56 -7.92
N ARG A 480 -13.98 14.52 -8.63
CA ARG A 480 -14.30 15.86 -8.13
C ARG A 480 -15.63 15.94 -7.38
N GLY A 481 -16.24 14.79 -7.11
CA GLY A 481 -17.54 14.64 -6.49
C GLY A 481 -18.52 13.97 -7.45
N GLY A 482 -18.98 12.78 -7.08
CA GLY A 482 -20.01 12.04 -7.82
C GLY A 482 -19.58 11.51 -9.19
N ALA A 483 -18.28 11.41 -9.48
CA ALA A 483 -17.81 10.76 -10.69
C ALA A 483 -18.23 9.29 -10.72
N SER A 484 -18.60 8.81 -11.90
CA SER A 484 -18.71 7.38 -12.20
C SER A 484 -17.36 6.79 -12.64
N SER A 485 -17.26 5.46 -12.67
CA SER A 485 -16.13 4.76 -13.29
C SER A 485 -15.97 5.15 -14.76
N ASP A 486 -17.09 5.29 -15.47
CA ASP A 486 -17.13 5.72 -16.87
C ASP A 486 -16.59 7.15 -17.07
N ASP A 487 -16.94 8.09 -16.19
CA ASP A 487 -16.40 9.47 -16.26
C ASP A 487 -14.86 9.46 -16.18
N VAL A 488 -14.29 8.66 -15.27
CA VAL A 488 -12.83 8.51 -15.12
C VAL A 488 -12.21 7.80 -16.34
N LEU A 489 -12.86 6.76 -16.85
CA LEU A 489 -12.38 5.99 -18.01
C LEU A 489 -12.38 6.82 -19.29
N ARG A 490 -13.45 7.60 -19.54
CA ARG A 490 -13.52 8.49 -20.71
C ARG A 490 -12.42 9.55 -20.67
N LEU A 491 -12.14 10.11 -19.49
CA LEU A 491 -11.02 11.04 -19.30
C LEU A 491 -9.68 10.34 -19.59
N ALA A 492 -9.45 9.15 -19.05
CA ALA A 492 -8.24 8.38 -19.29
C ALA A 492 -8.04 8.04 -20.77
N GLN A 493 -9.11 7.65 -21.47
CA GLN A 493 -9.09 7.33 -22.90
C GLN A 493 -8.77 8.57 -23.75
N ALA A 494 -9.35 9.73 -23.44
CA ALA A 494 -9.05 10.98 -24.13
C ALA A 494 -7.57 11.37 -23.99
N ILE A 495 -7.03 11.27 -22.78
CA ILE A 495 -5.60 11.55 -22.50
C ILE A 495 -4.70 10.55 -23.25
N LYS A 496 -5.01 9.26 -23.16
CA LYS A 496 -4.24 8.20 -23.84
C LYS A 496 -4.22 8.42 -25.36
N ARG A 497 -5.37 8.76 -25.95
CA ARG A 497 -5.49 9.08 -27.38
C ARG A 497 -4.70 10.33 -27.74
N GLY A 498 -4.85 11.43 -26.99
CA GLY A 498 -4.14 12.67 -27.31
C GLY A 498 -2.62 12.55 -27.20
N VAL A 499 -2.10 11.78 -26.24
CA VAL A 499 -0.66 11.50 -26.15
C VAL A 499 -0.17 10.60 -27.30
N LEU A 500 -0.98 9.60 -27.69
CA LEU A 500 -0.68 8.77 -28.85
C LEU A 500 -0.65 9.60 -30.13
N ASP A 501 -1.63 10.47 -30.35
CA ASP A 501 -1.73 11.30 -31.56
C ASP A 501 -0.59 12.34 -31.61
N SER A 502 -0.17 12.87 -30.45
CA SER A 502 0.88 13.89 -30.37
C SER A 502 2.30 13.32 -30.47
N PHE A 503 2.55 12.14 -29.90
CA PHE A 503 3.91 11.62 -29.70
C PHE A 503 4.11 10.18 -30.21
N GLY A 504 3.08 9.50 -30.68
CA GLY A 504 3.14 8.08 -31.03
C GLY A 504 3.38 7.16 -29.83
N VAL A 505 3.15 7.64 -28.60
CA VAL A 505 3.41 6.91 -27.36
C VAL A 505 2.11 6.43 -26.74
N VAL A 506 2.01 5.12 -26.48
CA VAL A 506 0.86 4.53 -25.78
C VAL A 506 1.09 4.59 -24.27
N LEU A 507 0.20 5.27 -23.55
CA LEU A 507 0.20 5.26 -22.09
C LEU A 507 -0.43 3.97 -21.55
N VAL A 508 0.17 3.42 -20.50
CA VAL A 508 -0.29 2.22 -19.81
C VAL A 508 -0.82 2.61 -18.42
N PRO A 509 -2.07 2.23 -18.07
CA PRO A 509 -2.60 2.46 -16.74
C PRO A 509 -1.78 1.77 -15.64
N GLU A 510 -1.50 2.47 -14.55
CA GLU A 510 -0.97 1.91 -13.31
C GLU A 510 -2.03 1.17 -12.46
N PRO A 511 -3.27 1.70 -12.29
CA PRO A 511 -4.27 1.04 -11.45
C PRO A 511 -4.85 -0.22 -12.11
N VAL A 512 -5.30 -1.15 -11.27
CA VAL A 512 -6.14 -2.26 -11.72
C VAL A 512 -7.51 -1.69 -12.10
N VAL A 513 -7.96 -1.94 -13.33
CA VAL A 513 -9.30 -1.56 -13.79
C VAL A 513 -10.20 -2.79 -13.75
N LEU A 514 -11.18 -2.79 -12.84
CA LEU A 514 -12.04 -3.95 -12.58
C LEU A 514 -13.41 -3.75 -13.22
N GLY A 515 -13.87 -4.71 -14.03
CA GLY A 515 -15.20 -4.72 -14.64
C GLY A 515 -15.32 -3.90 -15.93
N SER A 516 -14.26 -3.18 -16.31
CA SER A 516 -14.20 -2.32 -17.50
C SER A 516 -12.79 -2.36 -18.11
N THR A 517 -12.62 -1.81 -19.32
CA THR A 517 -11.32 -1.74 -20.02
C THR A 517 -10.99 -0.32 -20.48
N ILE A 518 -9.73 0.07 -20.33
CA ILE A 518 -9.18 1.27 -20.99
C ILE A 518 -8.70 0.83 -22.37
N GLY A 519 -9.53 1.08 -23.40
CA GLY A 519 -9.23 0.79 -24.80
C GLY A 519 -7.87 1.30 -25.24
#